data_AF-A0A1G6PRR7-F1
#
_entry.id   AF-A0A1G6PRR7-F1
#
_cell.length_a   1.000
_cell.length_b   1.000
_cell.length_c   1.000
_cell.angle_alpha   90.00
_cell.angle_beta   90.00
_cell.angle_gamma   90.00
#
_symmetry.space_group_name_H-M   'P 1'
#
loop_
_entity.id
_entity.type
_entity.pdbx_description
1 polymer ?
#
loop_
_entity_poly.entity_id
_entity_poly.type
_entity_poly.pdbx_seq_one_letter_code
_entity_poly.pdbx_strand_id
1 'polypeptide(L)'
;MTVLTKTESLDKVLAEMNMRSKKKRARKKFIKQAMQQLATENQTVAADTPAETKAAYAYDKLPVGFMIKTGKQHFPEEAVFRFYYNQNHPQEYKNKELLTERFQTLVEAATGPTKTSLTEAINQQTSK
;
A
#
# COMPACT_ATOMS: atom_id res chain seq x y z
N MET A 1 8.41 -11.28 47.44
CA MET A 1 8.62 -10.74 46.07
C MET A 1 7.29 -10.82 45.32
N THR A 2 6.55 -9.73 45.20
CA THR A 2 5.33 -9.69 44.40
C THR A 2 5.65 -9.11 43.04
N VAL A 3 5.78 -10.05 42.12
CA VAL A 3 6.16 -9.90 40.72
C VAL A 3 5.04 -9.11 40.03
N LEU A 4 5.34 -7.91 39.51
CA LEU A 4 4.40 -7.15 38.70
C LEU A 4 4.01 -8.01 37.50
N THR A 5 2.78 -8.52 37.52
CA THR A 5 2.29 -9.42 36.48
C THR A 5 2.02 -8.61 35.21
N LYS A 6 2.29 -9.18 34.03
CA LYS A 6 2.06 -8.54 32.70
C LYS A 6 0.66 -7.91 32.51
N THR A 7 -0.30 -8.28 33.36
CA THR A 7 -1.66 -7.73 33.37
C THR A 7 -1.75 -6.35 34.00
N GLU A 8 -0.95 -6.04 35.02
CA GLU A 8 -0.98 -4.76 35.73
C GLU A 8 -0.42 -3.60 34.88
N SER A 9 0.54 -3.89 33.99
CA SER A 9 1.05 -2.91 33.03
C SER A 9 0.03 -2.58 31.92
N LEU A 10 -0.77 -3.57 31.50
CA LEU A 10 -1.77 -3.37 30.45
C LEU A 10 -2.99 -2.57 30.95
N ASP A 11 -3.42 -2.80 32.19
CA ASP A 11 -4.56 -2.05 32.75
C ASP A 11 -4.22 -0.58 33.01
N LYS A 12 -2.95 -0.26 33.34
CA LYS A 12 -2.48 1.13 33.46
C LYS A 12 -2.51 1.89 32.12
N VAL A 13 -1.99 1.26 31.04
CA VAL A 13 -2.04 1.86 29.69
C VAL A 13 -3.49 2.05 29.20
N LEU A 14 -4.37 1.09 29.49
CA LEU A 14 -5.78 1.20 29.13
C LEU A 14 -6.52 2.30 29.92
N ALA A 15 -6.07 2.59 31.15
CA ALA A 15 -6.60 3.66 31.99
C ALA A 15 -6.12 5.05 31.52
N GLU A 16 -4.84 5.19 31.18
CA GLU A 16 -4.28 6.43 30.60
C GLU A 16 -4.99 6.82 29.28
N MET A 17 -5.37 5.84 28.46
CA MET A 17 -6.09 6.05 27.19
C MET A 17 -7.62 6.17 27.34
N ASN A 18 -8.12 6.32 28.57
CA ASN A 18 -9.53 6.53 28.92
C ASN A 18 -10.51 5.47 28.34
N MET A 19 -10.05 4.23 28.16
CA MET A 19 -10.86 3.18 27.53
C MET A 19 -11.77 2.48 28.56
N ARG A 20 -13.09 2.66 28.41
CA ARG A 20 -14.10 2.17 29.38
C ARG A 20 -14.51 0.69 29.19
N SER A 21 -14.05 0.02 28.12
CA SER A 21 -14.51 -1.34 27.76
C SER A 21 -13.73 -2.46 28.47
N LYS A 22 -14.46 -3.33 29.20
CA LYS A 22 -13.89 -4.47 29.94
C LYS A 22 -13.69 -5.73 29.07
N LYS A 23 -14.14 -5.73 27.81
CA LYS A 23 -14.05 -6.92 26.94
C LYS A 23 -12.61 -7.17 26.47
N LYS A 24 -12.03 -8.31 26.84
CA LYS A 24 -10.64 -8.74 26.52
C LYS A 24 -10.29 -8.62 25.03
N ARG A 25 -11.23 -8.97 24.13
CA ARG A 25 -11.02 -8.90 22.67
C ARG A 25 -10.89 -7.45 22.18
N ALA A 26 -11.67 -6.52 22.75
CA ALA A 26 -11.60 -5.11 22.41
C ALA A 26 -10.27 -4.50 22.89
N ARG A 27 -9.84 -4.83 24.11
CA ARG A 27 -8.57 -4.37 24.69
C ARG A 27 -7.37 -4.75 23.84
N LYS A 28 -7.28 -6.03 23.44
CA LYS A 28 -6.19 -6.50 22.56
C LYS A 28 -6.18 -5.82 21.20
N LYS A 29 -7.35 -5.57 20.62
CA LYS A 29 -7.47 -4.87 19.33
C LYS A 29 -6.98 -3.42 19.45
N PHE A 30 -7.36 -2.73 20.53
CA PHE A 30 -6.96 -1.35 20.78
C PHE A 30 -5.45 -1.21 21.04
N ILE A 31 -4.87 -2.05 21.89
CA ILE A 31 -3.42 -2.03 22.15
C ILE A 31 -2.64 -2.26 20.86
N LYS A 32 -3.09 -3.20 20.02
CA LYS A 32 -2.47 -3.45 18.71
C LYS A 32 -2.53 -2.22 17.79
N GLN A 33 -3.62 -1.47 17.82
CA GLN A 33 -3.77 -0.25 17.03
C GLN A 33 -2.90 0.90 17.55
N ALA A 34 -2.85 1.09 18.88
CA ALA A 34 -2.00 2.12 19.50
C ALA A 34 -0.50 1.88 19.22
N MET A 35 -0.04 0.63 19.31
CA MET A 35 1.34 0.27 18.96
C MET A 35 1.66 0.50 17.48
N GLN A 36 0.68 0.33 16.59
CA GLN A 36 0.87 0.60 15.16
C GLN A 36 1.02 2.10 14.89
N GLN A 37 0.25 2.94 15.59
CA GLN A 37 0.35 4.40 15.46
C GLN A 37 1.72 4.92 15.94
N LEU A 38 2.21 4.43 17.07
CA LEU A 38 3.56 4.77 17.58
C LEU A 38 4.70 4.33 16.63
N ALA A 39 4.49 3.31 15.81
CA ALA A 39 5.47 2.87 14.82
C ALA A 39 5.46 3.72 13.52
N THR A 40 4.44 4.56 13.33
CA THR A 40 4.26 5.34 12.09
C THR A 40 4.87 6.74 12.16
N GLU A 41 5.22 7.23 13.36
CA GLU A 41 5.75 8.60 13.54
C GLU A 41 7.25 8.76 13.18
N ASN A 42 7.95 7.71 12.76
CA ASN A 42 9.40 7.76 12.46
C ASN A 42 9.78 7.65 10.97
N GLN A 43 8.85 7.77 10.02
CA GLN A 43 9.20 7.77 8.59
C GLN A 43 8.58 8.94 7.83
N THR A 44 9.14 10.12 8.08
CA THR A 44 9.11 11.27 7.17
C THR A 44 10.47 11.39 6.49
N VAL A 45 10.57 11.11 5.18
CA VAL A 45 11.51 11.81 4.29
C VAL A 45 10.93 11.85 2.87
N ALA A 46 10.97 13.05 2.31
CA ALA A 46 10.55 13.45 0.97
C ALA A 46 11.61 13.17 -0.10
N ALA A 47 11.22 13.37 -1.37
CA ALA A 47 11.96 14.09 -2.43
C ALA A 47 11.99 13.37 -3.80
N ASP A 48 11.41 14.09 -4.76
CA ASP A 48 11.90 14.43 -6.10
C ASP A 48 12.11 13.35 -7.19
N THR A 49 11.24 13.47 -8.19
CA THR A 49 11.44 13.17 -9.62
C THR A 49 12.83 13.54 -10.15
N PRO A 50 13.33 12.76 -11.12
CA PRO A 50 13.51 13.36 -12.43
C PRO A 50 12.90 12.51 -13.55
N ALA A 51 12.33 13.22 -14.52
CA ALA A 51 11.84 12.70 -15.77
C ALA A 51 12.99 12.28 -16.68
N GLU A 52 12.94 11.05 -17.21
CA GLU A 52 13.68 10.67 -18.42
C GLU A 52 12.78 9.89 -19.39
N THR A 53 12.54 10.54 -20.52
CA THR A 53 11.97 10.05 -21.77
C THR A 53 12.34 8.61 -22.11
N LYS A 54 11.34 7.70 -22.20
CA LYS A 54 11.40 6.45 -22.99
C LYS A 54 9.98 5.92 -23.24
N ALA A 55 9.64 5.81 -24.54
CA ALA A 55 8.38 5.27 -25.08
C ALA A 55 7.11 5.73 -24.33
N ALA A 56 6.57 6.88 -24.75
CA ALA A 56 5.28 7.38 -24.28
C ALA A 56 4.15 6.47 -24.77
N TYR A 57 3.97 5.32 -24.11
CA TYR A 57 2.73 4.58 -24.22
C TYR A 57 1.63 5.44 -23.60
N ALA A 58 0.47 5.49 -24.25
CA ALA A 58 -0.68 6.20 -23.70
C ALA A 58 -1.29 5.39 -22.54
N TYR A 59 -0.63 5.40 -21.38
CA TYR A 59 -1.04 4.67 -20.18
C TYR A 59 -2.47 5.02 -19.73
N ASP A 60 -2.92 6.25 -20.02
CA ASP A 60 -4.28 6.73 -19.75
C ASP A 60 -5.38 5.95 -20.46
N LYS A 61 -5.06 5.36 -21.63
CA LYS A 61 -6.00 4.59 -22.45
C LYS A 61 -6.04 3.11 -22.06
N LEU A 62 -5.10 2.64 -21.23
CA LEU A 62 -5.11 1.25 -20.81
C LEU A 62 -6.28 0.96 -19.85
N PRO A 63 -6.94 -0.20 -19.98
CA PRO A 63 -7.98 -0.58 -19.05
C PRO A 63 -7.43 -0.71 -17.62
N VAL A 64 -8.16 -0.13 -16.66
CA VAL A 64 -7.83 -0.21 -15.23
C VAL A 64 -7.67 -1.66 -14.76
N GLY A 65 -8.56 -2.55 -15.22
CA GLY A 65 -8.47 -3.98 -14.89
C GLY A 65 -7.19 -4.65 -15.40
N PHE A 66 -6.68 -4.22 -16.56
CA PHE A 66 -5.41 -4.71 -17.08
C PHE A 66 -4.26 -4.27 -16.18
N MET A 67 -4.15 -2.98 -15.87
CA MET A 67 -3.10 -2.43 -15.01
C MET A 67 -3.08 -3.09 -13.62
N ILE A 68 -4.25 -3.34 -13.03
CA ILE A 68 -4.35 -4.04 -11.73
C ILE A 68 -3.88 -5.49 -11.85
N LYS A 69 -4.27 -6.19 -12.93
CA LYS A 69 -3.92 -7.60 -13.11
C LYS A 69 -2.42 -7.78 -13.34
N THR A 70 -1.86 -7.00 -14.26
CA THR A 70 -0.41 -7.02 -14.55
C THR A 70 0.39 -6.53 -13.36
N GLY A 71 -0.06 -5.45 -12.72
CA GLY A 71 0.53 -4.94 -11.48
C GLY A 71 0.60 -6.00 -10.37
N LYS A 72 -0.48 -6.74 -10.12
CA LYS A 72 -0.47 -7.84 -9.13
C LYS A 72 0.44 -9.01 -9.52
N GLN A 73 0.60 -9.28 -10.81
CA GLN A 73 1.43 -10.39 -11.30
C GLN A 73 2.93 -10.07 -11.21
N HIS A 74 3.32 -8.84 -11.53
CA HIS A 74 4.72 -8.44 -11.60
C HIS A 74 5.20 -7.65 -10.38
N PHE A 75 4.30 -6.96 -9.68
CA PHE A 75 4.59 -6.06 -8.54
C PHE A 75 3.61 -6.31 -7.37
N PRO A 76 3.64 -7.49 -6.73
CA PRO A 76 2.73 -7.82 -5.63
C PRO A 76 2.98 -6.99 -4.35
N GLU A 77 4.15 -6.37 -4.24
CA GLU A 77 4.54 -5.53 -3.10
C GLU A 77 3.80 -4.18 -3.08
N GLU A 78 3.32 -3.74 -4.24
CA GLU A 78 2.73 -2.41 -4.40
C GLU A 78 1.26 -2.36 -3.94
N ALA A 79 1.02 -1.51 -2.95
CA ALA A 79 -0.28 -1.34 -2.29
C ALA A 79 -1.36 -0.87 -3.26
N VAL A 80 -0.98 -0.09 -4.27
CA VAL A 80 -1.87 0.53 -5.26
C VAL A 80 -2.66 -0.49 -6.06
N PHE A 81 -2.00 -1.55 -6.54
CA PHE A 81 -2.69 -2.61 -7.30
C PHE A 81 -3.57 -3.47 -6.38
N ARG A 82 -3.17 -3.64 -5.12
CA ARG A 82 -3.90 -4.46 -4.16
C ARG A 82 -5.17 -3.76 -3.65
N PHE A 83 -5.07 -2.46 -3.38
CA PHE A 83 -6.09 -1.69 -2.68
C PHE A 83 -6.89 -0.75 -3.59
N TYR A 84 -6.73 -0.84 -4.90
CA TYR A 84 -7.48 -0.02 -5.86
C TYR A 84 -8.99 0.01 -5.61
N TYR A 85 -9.61 -1.09 -5.18
CA TYR A 85 -11.05 -1.13 -4.83
C TYR A 85 -11.33 -1.19 -3.33
N ASN A 86 -10.32 -1.01 -2.48
CA ASN A 86 -10.45 -1.11 -1.03
C ASN A 86 -10.74 0.27 -0.41
N GLN A 87 -11.98 0.48 0.05
CA GLN A 87 -12.41 1.73 0.67
C GLN A 87 -11.67 2.07 1.97
N ASN A 88 -11.04 1.08 2.62
CA ASN A 88 -10.24 1.30 3.83
C ASN A 88 -8.90 2.00 3.56
N HIS A 89 -8.56 2.18 2.27
CA HIS A 89 -7.34 2.78 1.77
C HIS A 89 -7.72 3.97 0.87
N PRO A 90 -8.06 5.14 1.46
CA PRO A 90 -8.63 6.25 0.72
C PRO A 90 -7.66 6.89 -0.30
N GLN A 91 -6.35 6.68 -0.14
CA GLN A 91 -5.34 7.21 -1.07
C GLN A 91 -5.34 6.44 -2.40
N GLU A 92 -5.52 5.12 -2.33
CA GLU A 92 -5.49 4.21 -3.47
C GLU A 92 -6.90 3.86 -3.99
N TYR A 93 -7.96 4.17 -3.23
CA TYR A 93 -9.34 3.82 -3.57
C TYR A 93 -9.81 4.54 -4.85
N LYS A 94 -9.98 3.76 -5.93
CA LYS A 94 -10.42 4.19 -7.26
C LYS A 94 -9.60 5.34 -7.84
N ASN A 95 -8.37 5.53 -7.36
CA ASN A 95 -7.51 6.60 -7.83
C ASN A 95 -6.81 6.16 -9.13
N LYS A 96 -7.39 6.55 -10.28
CA LYS A 96 -6.85 6.18 -11.59
C LYS A 96 -5.49 6.81 -11.85
N GLU A 97 -5.30 8.07 -11.50
CA GLU A 97 -4.06 8.83 -11.74
C GLU A 97 -2.89 8.18 -11.02
N LEU A 98 -3.06 7.89 -9.73
CA LEU A 98 -2.04 7.22 -8.92
C LEU A 98 -1.72 5.81 -9.45
N LEU A 99 -2.73 5.09 -9.95
CA LEU A 99 -2.53 3.79 -10.59
C LEU A 99 -1.71 3.91 -11.88
N THR A 100 -2.04 4.85 -12.75
CA THR A 100 -1.34 5.06 -14.03
C THR A 100 0.10 5.51 -13.81
N GLU A 101 0.33 6.47 -12.91
CA GLU A 101 1.67 6.96 -12.57
C GLU A 101 2.54 5.82 -12.02
N ARG A 102 2.04 5.11 -11.01
CA ARG A 102 2.79 4.01 -10.39
C ARG A 102 3.06 2.89 -11.36
N PHE A 103 2.07 2.54 -12.19
CA PHE A 103 2.25 1.54 -13.23
C PHE A 103 3.33 1.97 -14.24
N GLN A 104 3.31 3.23 -14.68
CA GLN A 104 4.33 3.78 -15.58
C GLN A 104 5.72 3.72 -14.93
N THR A 105 5.88 4.25 -13.72
CA THR A 105 7.17 4.24 -13.00
C THR A 105 7.72 2.82 -12.85
N LEU A 106 6.87 1.84 -12.54
CA LEU A 106 7.30 0.45 -12.37
C LEU A 106 7.66 -0.23 -13.69
N VAL A 107 6.94 0.07 -14.78
CA VAL A 107 7.28 -0.43 -16.12
C VAL A 107 8.59 0.17 -16.61
N GLU A 108 8.84 1.43 -16.29
CA GLU A 108 10.09 2.12 -16.62
C GLU A 108 11.27 1.57 -15.81
N ALA A 109 11.08 1.40 -14.49
CA ALA A 109 12.06 0.85 -13.55
C ALA A 109 12.32 -0.65 -13.75
N ALA A 110 11.36 -1.38 -14.31
CA ALA A 110 11.54 -2.79 -14.63
C ALA A 110 12.72 -2.98 -15.59
N THR A 111 13.57 -3.96 -15.28
CA THR A 111 14.75 -4.33 -16.07
C THR A 111 14.76 -5.83 -16.35
N GLY A 112 15.29 -6.21 -17.53
CA GLY A 112 15.44 -7.60 -17.93
C GLY A 112 14.14 -8.26 -18.44
N PRO A 113 13.89 -9.55 -18.15
CA PRO A 113 12.83 -10.34 -18.77
C PRO A 113 11.42 -9.93 -18.36
N THR A 114 11.28 -9.25 -17.21
CA THR A 114 9.99 -8.70 -16.75
C THR A 114 9.54 -7.52 -17.61
N LYS A 115 10.49 -6.68 -18.07
CA LYS A 115 10.21 -5.54 -18.93
C LYS A 115 9.71 -5.98 -20.31
N THR A 116 10.37 -6.96 -20.93
CA THR A 116 9.93 -7.50 -22.23
C THR A 116 8.52 -8.07 -22.15
N SER A 117 8.22 -8.87 -21.13
CA SER A 117 6.88 -9.41 -20.89
C SER A 117 5.81 -8.31 -20.70
N LEU A 118 6.13 -7.27 -19.93
CA LEU A 118 5.24 -6.12 -19.73
C LEU A 118 5.00 -5.36 -21.04
N THR A 119 6.06 -5.09 -21.82
CA THR A 119 5.92 -4.39 -23.12
C THR A 119 5.13 -5.21 -24.13
N GLU A 120 5.31 -6.53 -24.17
CA GLU A 120 4.50 -7.43 -25.02
C GLU A 120 3.03 -7.41 -24.60
N ALA A 121 2.75 -7.51 -23.30
CA ALA A 121 1.39 -7.47 -22.77
C ALA A 121 0.70 -6.13 -23.07
N ILE A 122 1.43 -5.00 -22.96
CA ILE A 122 0.93 -3.67 -23.33
C ILE A 122 0.61 -3.62 -24.83
N ASN A 123 1.53 -4.08 -25.68
CA ASN A 123 1.34 -4.09 -27.14
C ASN A 123 0.14 -4.94 -27.58
N GLN A 124 -0.08 -6.11 -26.95
CA GLN A 124 -1.26 -6.95 -27.22
C GLN A 124 -2.58 -6.26 -26.84
N GLN A 125 -2.55 -5.44 -25.78
CA GLN A 125 -3.72 -4.73 -25.30
C GLN A 125 -4.05 -3.50 -26.15
N THR A 126 -3.04 -2.85 -26.76
CA THR A 126 -3.22 -1.68 -27.63
C THR A 126 -3.48 -2.03 -29.09
N SER A 127 -3.15 -3.24 -29.54
CA SER A 127 -3.40 -3.72 -30.91
C SER A 127 -4.81 -4.31 -31.13
N LYS A 128 -5.68 -4.27 -30.12
CA LYS A 128 -7.10 -4.64 -30.22
C LYS A 128 -7.96 -3.41 -30.47
#